data_AF-A0A261VN69-F1
#
_entry.id   AF-A0A261VN69-F1
#
_cell.length_a   1.000
_cell.length_b   1.000
_cell.length_c   1.000
_cell.angle_alpha   90.00
_cell.angle_beta   90.00
_cell.angle_gamma   90.00
#
_symmetry.space_group_name_H-M   'P 1'
#
loop_
_entity.id
_entity.type
_entity.pdbx_description
1 polymer ?
#
loop_
_entity_poly.entity_id
_entity_poly.type
_entity_poly.pdbx_seq_one_letter_code
_entity_poly.pdbx_strand_id
1 'polypeptide(L)'
;MIGHQTLIAARMAGYRPTDVWLTAVEAEPAYGRFTHPEAQLGQMSNGRWVGFPDIHILASESAAALDLRAVVGLVVHVLADSRDRAEQLLSRVAEFSPVKIIASGGWGMLLWEPGRGIQEFLP
;
A
#
# COMPACT_ATOMS: atom_id res chain seq x y z
N MET A 1 10.12 4.89 -2.17
CA MET A 1 9.14 3.92 -1.67
C MET A 1 9.66 3.43 -0.36
N ILE A 2 8.86 3.56 0.69
CA ILE A 2 9.30 3.37 2.08
C ILE A 2 8.27 2.49 2.78
N GLY A 3 8.71 1.51 3.58
CA GLY A 3 7.87 0.55 4.32
C GLY A 3 7.86 -0.87 3.72
N HIS A 4 8.20 -1.00 2.44
CA HIS A 4 8.18 -2.28 1.73
C HIS A 4 9.22 -3.28 2.25
N GLN A 5 10.39 -2.81 2.72
CA GLN A 5 11.45 -3.70 3.18
C GLN A 5 11.06 -4.38 4.49
N THR A 6 10.50 -3.62 5.44
CA THR A 6 10.00 -4.17 6.70
C THR A 6 8.85 -5.14 6.47
N LEU A 7 7.94 -4.88 5.51
CA LEU A 7 6.88 -5.84 5.17
C LEU A 7 7.46 -7.17 4.64
N ILE A 8 8.42 -7.10 3.71
CA ILE A 8 9.08 -8.30 3.18
C ILE A 8 9.75 -9.06 4.31
N ALA A 9 10.54 -8.39 5.15
CA ALA A 9 11.24 -9.00 6.28
C ALA A 9 10.26 -9.66 7.26
N ALA A 10 9.18 -8.98 7.63
CA ALA A 10 8.16 -9.52 8.53
C ALA A 10 7.49 -10.77 7.93
N ARG A 11 7.15 -10.76 6.63
CA ARG A 11 6.57 -11.92 5.95
C ARG A 11 7.51 -13.12 5.94
N MET A 12 8.80 -12.88 5.69
CA MET A 12 9.84 -13.91 5.77
C MET A 12 9.99 -14.48 7.20
N ALA A 13 9.78 -13.65 8.21
CA ALA A 13 9.75 -14.05 9.62
C ALA A 13 8.42 -14.69 10.08
N GLY A 14 7.50 -14.99 9.16
CA GLY A 14 6.25 -15.70 9.46
C GLY A 14 5.02 -14.80 9.65
N TYR A 15 5.14 -13.48 9.54
CA TYR A 15 3.97 -12.61 9.52
C TYR A 15 3.08 -12.90 8.30
N ARG A 16 1.76 -12.90 8.48
CA ARG A 16 0.77 -13.20 7.44
C ARG A 16 -0.29 -12.09 7.42
N PRO A 17 0.04 -10.90 6.93
CA PRO A 17 -0.95 -9.84 6.79
C PRO A 17 -1.99 -10.24 5.75
N THR A 18 -3.20 -9.73 5.91
CA THR A 18 -4.27 -9.80 4.90
C THR A 18 -4.37 -8.51 4.09
N ASP A 19 -3.91 -7.40 4.66
CA ASP A 19 -4.08 -6.05 4.15
C ASP A 19 -2.74 -5.28 4.17
N VAL A 20 -2.58 -4.34 3.23
CA VAL A 20 -1.49 -3.37 3.19
C VAL A 20 -2.01 -2.02 2.72
N TRP A 21 -1.51 -0.94 3.30
CA TRP A 21 -1.76 0.42 2.87
C TRP A 21 -0.65 0.87 1.92
N LEU A 22 -1.04 1.46 0.80
CA LEU A 22 -0.17 2.07 -0.19
C LEU A 22 -0.52 3.55 -0.26
N THR A 23 0.23 4.36 0.47
CA THR A 23 -0.05 5.77 0.70
C THR A 23 0.78 6.63 -0.25
N ALA A 24 0.14 7.29 -1.21
CA ALA A 24 0.76 8.32 -2.02
C ALA A 24 0.87 9.60 -1.18
N VAL A 25 2.09 10.10 -0.96
CA VAL A 25 2.32 11.32 -0.18
C VAL A 25 2.61 12.51 -1.09
N GLU A 26 1.98 13.65 -0.84
CA GLU A 26 2.08 14.86 -1.68
C GLU A 26 3.42 15.58 -1.57
N ALA A 27 4.03 15.57 -0.39
CA ALA A 27 5.31 16.21 -0.09
C ALA A 27 6.21 15.23 0.65
N GLU A 28 7.53 15.47 0.63
CA GLU A 28 8.50 14.70 1.42
C GLU A 28 8.08 14.73 2.90
N PRO A 29 7.56 13.60 3.43
CA PRO A 29 7.01 13.59 4.77
C PRO A 29 8.16 13.64 5.79
N ALA A 30 8.02 14.50 6.80
CA ALA A 30 8.94 14.51 7.92
C ALA A 30 8.63 13.32 8.84
N TYR A 31 9.34 12.21 8.65
CA TYR A 31 9.18 11.04 9.51
C TYR A 31 9.87 11.23 10.86
N GLY A 32 9.12 10.97 11.94
CA GLY A 32 9.66 10.75 13.26
C GLY A 32 9.91 9.26 13.50
N ARG A 33 10.56 8.94 14.63
CA ARG A 33 10.89 7.56 15.02
C ARG A 33 9.70 6.60 15.01
N PHE A 34 8.50 7.10 15.32
CA PHE A 34 7.28 6.29 15.44
C PHE A 34 6.32 6.45 14.25
N THR A 35 6.58 7.39 13.35
CA THR A 35 5.72 7.61 12.17
C THR A 35 6.37 7.10 10.88
N HIS A 36 7.66 6.74 10.92
CA HIS A 36 8.37 6.16 9.79
C HIS A 36 7.75 4.80 9.39
N PRO A 37 7.32 4.57 8.14
CA PRO A 37 6.63 3.34 7.73
C PRO A 37 7.43 2.06 8.01
N GLU A 38 8.75 2.10 7.77
CA GLU A 38 9.63 0.97 8.10
C GLU A 38 9.70 0.64 9.61
N ALA A 39 9.32 1.56 10.49
CA ALA A 39 9.33 1.38 11.94
C ALA A 39 7.94 1.00 12.51
N GLN A 40 6.88 1.10 11.70
CA GLN A 40 5.51 0.81 12.15
C GLN A 40 5.25 -0.69 12.27
N LEU A 41 5.83 -1.48 11.37
CA LEU A 41 5.71 -2.92 11.37
C LEU A 41 6.98 -3.55 11.97
N GLY A 42 6.84 -4.63 12.73
CA GLY A 42 7.99 -5.43 13.15
C GLY A 42 8.32 -5.41 14.64
N GLN A 43 7.57 -4.68 15.46
CA GLN A 43 7.62 -4.87 16.90
C GLN A 43 6.78 -6.10 17.27
N MET A 44 7.44 -7.18 17.71
CA MET A 44 6.73 -8.26 18.38
C MET A 44 6.46 -7.87 19.83
N SER A 45 5.19 -7.84 20.22
CA SER A 45 4.76 -7.69 21.60
C SER A 45 3.92 -8.90 22.01
N ASN A 46 4.31 -9.58 23.08
CA ASN A 46 3.65 -10.81 23.56
C ASN A 46 3.49 -11.89 22.47
N GLY A 47 4.52 -12.07 21.63
CA GLY A 47 4.52 -13.05 20.54
C GLY A 47 3.60 -12.71 19.36
N ARG A 48 3.06 -11.49 19.30
CA ARG A 48 2.23 -10.99 18.20
C ARG A 48 2.91 -9.83 17.49
N TRP A 49 2.78 -9.78 16.18
CA TRP A 49 3.18 -8.63 15.39
C TRP A 49 2.28 -7.44 15.73
N VAL A 50 2.90 -6.30 16.02
CA VAL A 50 2.22 -5.01 16.25
C VAL A 50 2.46 -4.11 15.04
N GLY A 51 1.45 -3.29 14.74
CA GLY A 51 1.44 -2.39 13.59
C GLY A 51 0.65 -2.95 12.42
N PHE A 52 0.53 -2.12 11.38
CA PHE A 52 -0.05 -2.50 10.11
C PHE A 52 0.97 -2.24 8.99
N PRO A 53 0.93 -3.01 7.90
CA PRO A 53 1.79 -2.74 6.75
C PRO A 53 1.39 -1.45 6.05
N ASP A 54 2.29 -0.48 6.02
CA ASP A 54 2.11 0.77 5.29
C ASP A 54 3.32 0.99 4.37
N ILE A 55 3.06 1.33 3.11
CA ILE A 55 4.06 1.61 2.10
C ILE A 55 3.79 3.01 1.57
N HIS A 56 4.71 3.92 1.83
CA HIS A 56 4.64 5.27 1.31
C HIS A 56 5.29 5.36 -0.06
N ILE A 57 4.57 5.96 -1.00
CA ILE A 57 5.03 6.31 -2.34
C ILE A 57 5.17 7.84 -2.41
N LEU A 58 6.38 8.32 -2.61
CA LEU A 58 6.66 9.75 -2.66
C LEU A 58 6.11 10.35 -3.96
N ALA A 59 5.76 11.65 -3.93
CA ALA A 59 5.28 12.37 -5.11
C ALA A 59 6.26 12.34 -6.30
N SER A 60 7.57 12.29 -6.01
CA SER A 60 8.62 12.19 -7.03
C SER A 60 8.71 10.81 -7.70
N GLU A 61 8.06 9.79 -7.14
CA GLU A 61 8.16 8.43 -7.65
C GLU A 61 7.18 8.17 -8.80
N SER A 62 7.72 7.63 -9.88
CA SER A 62 6.91 7.13 -10.99
C SER A 62 6.23 5.83 -10.59
N ALA A 63 4.88 5.79 -10.67
CA ALA A 63 4.11 4.58 -10.39
C ALA A 63 4.59 3.39 -11.26
N ALA A 64 4.89 3.64 -12.54
CA ALA A 64 5.36 2.62 -13.47
C ALA A 64 6.70 1.99 -13.07
N ALA A 65 7.52 2.69 -12.28
CA ALA A 65 8.84 2.22 -11.85
C ALA A 65 8.80 1.45 -10.51
N LEU A 66 7.67 1.43 -9.81
CA LEU A 66 7.57 0.79 -8.50
C LEU A 66 7.62 -0.73 -8.61
N ASP A 67 8.45 -1.38 -7.79
CA ASP A 67 8.39 -2.82 -7.58
C ASP A 67 7.49 -3.13 -6.39
N LEU A 68 6.29 -3.64 -6.68
CA LEU A 68 5.26 -3.89 -5.67
C LEU A 68 5.08 -5.38 -5.35
N ARG A 69 6.10 -6.22 -5.58
CA ARG A 69 6.04 -7.66 -5.21
C ARG A 69 5.71 -7.91 -3.73
N ALA A 70 5.94 -6.94 -2.86
CA ALA A 70 5.57 -7.01 -1.44
C ALA A 70 4.04 -7.18 -1.21
N VAL A 71 3.20 -6.78 -2.18
CA VAL A 71 1.73 -6.78 -2.06
C VAL A 71 1.07 -8.07 -2.56
N VAL A 72 1.84 -9.03 -3.08
CA VAL A 72 1.31 -10.31 -3.60
C VAL A 72 0.43 -11.00 -2.55
N GLY A 73 -0.78 -11.35 -2.97
CA GLY A 73 -1.77 -12.03 -2.13
C GLY A 73 -2.39 -11.18 -1.03
N LEU A 74 -2.23 -9.85 -1.06
CA LEU A 74 -2.81 -8.94 -0.07
C LEU A 74 -3.99 -8.15 -0.66
N VAL A 75 -4.88 -7.68 0.22
CA VAL A 75 -5.78 -6.57 -0.09
C VAL A 75 -4.98 -5.27 0.01
N VAL A 76 -4.97 -4.48 -1.06
CA VAL A 76 -4.19 -3.24 -1.13
C VAL A 76 -5.14 -2.05 -1.01
N HIS A 77 -4.94 -1.25 0.03
CA HIS A 77 -5.65 0.01 0.25
C HIS A 77 -4.80 1.15 -0.30
N VAL A 78 -5.17 1.71 -1.44
CA VAL A 78 -4.46 2.83 -2.07
C VAL A 78 -5.06 4.13 -1.56
N LEU A 79 -4.24 4.93 -0.87
CA LEU A 79 -4.60 6.27 -0.43
C LEU A 79 -3.89 7.28 -1.35
N ALA A 80 -4.65 8.10 -2.07
CA ALA A 80 -4.10 9.12 -2.94
C ALA A 80 -5.02 10.33 -3.06
N ASP A 81 -4.44 11.52 -3.09
CA ASP A 81 -5.19 12.78 -3.06
C ASP A 81 -5.89 13.10 -4.39
N SER A 82 -5.40 12.53 -5.51
CA SER A 82 -6.04 12.65 -6.81
C SER A 82 -6.44 11.29 -7.39
N ARG A 83 -7.55 11.31 -8.14
CA ARG A 83 -8.04 10.15 -8.89
C ARG A 83 -7.00 9.63 -9.87
N ASP A 84 -6.36 10.52 -10.62
CA ASP A 84 -5.34 10.15 -11.61
C ASP A 84 -4.18 9.40 -10.96
N ARG A 85 -3.72 9.85 -9.79
CA ARG A 85 -2.64 9.16 -9.05
C ARG A 85 -3.11 7.81 -8.52
N ALA A 86 -4.35 7.73 -8.02
CA ALA A 86 -4.95 6.47 -7.62
C ALA A 86 -5.03 5.46 -8.78
N GLU A 87 -5.47 5.89 -9.97
CA GLU A 87 -5.57 5.03 -11.15
C GLU A 87 -4.20 4.52 -11.62
N GLN A 88 -3.17 5.38 -11.61
CA GLN A 88 -1.79 4.99 -11.92
C GLN A 88 -1.28 3.92 -10.96
N LEU A 89 -1.46 4.12 -9.65
CA LEU A 89 -1.02 3.18 -8.63
C LEU A 89 -1.83 1.89 -8.67
N LEU A 90 -3.15 1.97 -8.81
CA LEU A 90 -4.03 0.81 -8.95
C LEU A 90 -3.63 -0.05 -10.15
N SER A 91 -3.41 0.57 -11.30
CA SER A 91 -2.98 -0.13 -12.52
C SER A 91 -1.65 -0.85 -12.30
N ARG A 92 -0.67 -0.17 -11.67
CA ARG A 92 0.60 -0.80 -11.34
C ARG A 92 0.44 -1.95 -10.34
N VAL A 93 -0.32 -1.75 -9.27
CA VAL A 93 -0.55 -2.76 -8.22
C VAL A 93 -1.18 -4.03 -8.80
N ALA A 94 -2.12 -3.89 -9.73
CA ALA A 94 -2.80 -5.01 -10.37
C ALA A 94 -1.83 -5.98 -11.09
N GLU A 95 -0.65 -5.51 -11.53
CA GLU A 95 0.39 -6.33 -12.15
C GLU A 95 1.09 -7.29 -11.17
N PHE A 96 0.95 -7.08 -9.86
CA PHE A 96 1.65 -7.85 -8.82
C PHE A 96 0.74 -8.84 -8.08
N SER A 97 -0.34 -9.30 -8.72
CA SER A 97 -1.24 -10.34 -8.18
C SER A 97 -1.75 -10.08 -6.74
N PRO A 98 -2.32 -8.90 -6.44
CA PRO A 98 -3.04 -8.67 -5.19
C PRO A 98 -4.34 -9.47 -5.17
N VAL A 99 -4.93 -9.66 -3.99
CA VAL A 99 -6.27 -10.28 -3.85
C VAL A 99 -7.35 -9.30 -4.33
N LYS A 100 -7.19 -8.03 -4.00
CA LYS A 100 -8.14 -6.94 -4.27
C LYS A 100 -7.42 -5.61 -4.08
N ILE A 101 -7.86 -4.57 -4.78
CA ILE A 101 -7.36 -3.21 -4.60
C ILE A 101 -8.55 -2.30 -4.31
N ILE A 102 -8.45 -1.50 -3.25
CA ILE A 102 -9.43 -0.47 -2.89
C ILE A 102 -8.68 0.85 -2.91
N ALA A 103 -8.97 1.72 -3.86
CA ALA A 103 -8.43 3.07 -3.89
C ALA A 103 -9.51 4.06 -3.48
N SER A 104 -9.19 5.00 -2.58
CA SER A 104 -10.16 6.00 -2.15
C SER A 104 -9.51 7.35 -1.85
N GLY A 105 -10.32 8.40 -1.92
CA GLY A 105 -9.95 9.77 -1.58
C GLY A 105 -11.17 10.69 -1.63
N GLY A 106 -10.95 12.00 -1.57
CA GLY A 106 -12.04 12.99 -1.68
C GLY A 106 -12.77 12.96 -3.04
N TRP A 107 -12.24 12.24 -4.01
CA TRP A 107 -12.76 12.05 -5.36
C TRP A 107 -13.69 10.82 -5.51
N GLY A 108 -13.84 10.00 -4.46
CA GLY A 108 -14.66 8.77 -4.48
C GLY A 108 -13.84 7.51 -4.22
N MET A 109 -14.27 6.39 -4.80
CA MET A 109 -13.62 5.08 -4.61
C MET A 109 -13.55 4.29 -5.92
N LEU A 110 -12.40 3.64 -6.14
CA LEU A 110 -12.19 2.62 -7.17
C LEU A 110 -11.95 1.27 -6.50
N LEU A 111 -12.61 0.24 -7.01
CA LEU A 111 -12.41 -1.14 -6.59
C LEU A 111 -11.88 -1.94 -7.78
N TRP A 112 -10.80 -2.67 -7.59
CA TRP A 112 -10.33 -3.65 -8.56
C TRP A 112 -10.36 -5.04 -7.94
N GLU A 113 -10.83 -6.01 -8.73
CA GLU A 113 -10.81 -7.43 -8.40
C GLU A 113 -10.31 -8.24 -9.60
N PRO A 114 -9.56 -9.33 -9.38
CA PRO A 114 -9.10 -10.21 -10.46
C PRO A 114 -10.27 -10.68 -11.33
N GLY A 115 -10.15 -10.49 -12.65
CA GLY A 115 -11.17 -10.92 -13.63
C GLY A 115 -12.43 -10.05 -13.71
N ARG A 116 -12.63 -9.08 -12.81
CA ARG A 116 -13.76 -8.13 -12.85
C ARG A 116 -13.38 -6.74 -13.34
N GLY A 117 -12.09 -6.41 -13.34
CA GLY A 117 -11.61 -5.09 -13.73
C GLY A 117 -11.91 -4.02 -12.68
N ILE A 118 -11.94 -2.76 -13.10
CA ILE A 118 -12.15 -1.60 -12.23
C ILE A 118 -13.65 -1.27 -12.14
N GLN A 119 -14.14 -1.14 -10.92
CA GLN A 119 -15.47 -0.66 -10.56
C GLN A 119 -15.34 0.70 -9.88
N GLU A 120 -16.19 1.65 -10.26
CA GLU A 120 -16.15 3.02 -9.77
C GLU A 120 -17.37 3.33 -8.90
N PHE A 121 -17.13 4.02 -7.79
CA PHE A 121 -18.15 4.47 -6.84
C PHE A 121 -17.94 5.97 -6.61
N LEU A 122 -18.87 6.76 -7.13
CA LEU A 122 -18.88 8.22 -6.96
C LEU A 122 -19.38 8.59 -5.55
N PRO A 123 -18.90 9.71 -4.99
CA PRO A 123 -19.26 10.17 -3.64
C PRO A 123 -20.75 10.53 -3.46
#